data_AF-A0AAU9TUP2-F1
#
_entry.id   AF-A0AAU9TUP2-F1
#
_cell.length_a   1.000
_cell.length_b   1.000
_cell.length_c   1.000
_cell.angle_alpha   90.00
_cell.angle_beta   90.00
_cell.angle_gamma   90.00
#
_symmetry.space_group_name_H-M   'P 1'
#
loop_
_entity.id
_entity.type
_entity.pdbx_description
1 polymer ?
#
loop_
_entity_poly.entity_id
_entity_poly.type
_entity_poly.pdbx_seq_one_letter_code
_entity_poly.pdbx_strand_id
1 'polypeptide(L)'
;MAAKQNSIIKEAQHTSDDIPLTSLEESLLSLEKLDRASPELWPEQIPGVSEFAPLQNPNQSPPSWNKGLTKEDYNYMQQLGSLTTSSLIMEVKKLHDLAYQLGLEEAKEMTRGKYLNIFSSRRQR
;
A
#
# COMPACT_ATOMS: atom_id res chain seq x y z
N MET A 1 -24.25 43.45 -50.01
CA MET A 1 -25.09 44.42 -49.29
C MET A 1 -24.69 44.38 -47.83
N ALA A 2 -24.29 45.53 -47.28
CA ALA A 2 -23.87 45.75 -45.91
C ALA A 2 -25.07 46.04 -45.00
N ALA A 3 -24.98 45.72 -43.72
CA ALA A 3 -25.24 46.64 -42.60
C ALA A 3 -24.92 45.97 -41.26
N LYS A 4 -24.46 46.78 -40.32
CA LYS A 4 -23.71 46.48 -39.08
C LYS A 4 -24.49 47.12 -37.91
N GLN A 5 -24.13 46.74 -36.67
CA GLN A 5 -24.32 47.45 -35.37
C GLN A 5 -25.70 47.27 -34.68
N ASN A 6 -25.84 47.17 -33.35
CA ASN A 6 -24.90 47.41 -32.25
C ASN A 6 -25.35 46.75 -30.92
N SER A 7 -24.34 46.52 -30.06
CA SER A 7 -24.27 46.26 -28.61
C SER A 7 -25.35 46.85 -27.68
N ILE A 8 -25.64 46.15 -26.57
CA ILE A 8 -25.66 46.69 -25.19
C ILE A 8 -25.40 45.55 -24.18
N ILE A 9 -24.32 45.70 -23.42
CA ILE A 9 -24.00 45.03 -22.16
C ILE A 9 -24.83 45.70 -21.06
N LYS A 10 -25.45 44.94 -20.15
CA LYS A 10 -25.66 45.39 -18.76
C LYS A 10 -25.52 44.23 -17.77
N GLU A 11 -24.60 44.44 -16.85
CA GLU A 11 -24.26 43.68 -15.65
C GLU A 11 -25.41 43.67 -14.63
N ALA A 12 -25.45 42.63 -13.78
CA ALA A 12 -25.73 42.66 -12.33
C ALA A 12 -25.90 41.18 -11.88
N GLN A 13 -24.90 40.50 -11.28
CA GLN A 13 -24.57 40.59 -9.85
C GLN A 13 -25.83 40.74 -8.98
N HIS A 14 -26.36 39.62 -8.50
CA HIS A 14 -27.22 39.59 -7.33
C HIS A 14 -26.66 38.55 -6.33
N THR A 15 -25.76 39.06 -5.51
CA THR A 15 -25.60 38.78 -4.06
C THR A 15 -25.94 37.36 -3.58
N SER A 16 -24.88 36.62 -3.29
CA SER A 16 -24.76 35.86 -2.05
C SER A 16 -25.44 36.59 -0.89
N ASP A 17 -26.38 35.94 -0.20
CA ASP A 17 -26.43 35.80 1.26
C ASP A 17 -27.79 35.16 1.66
N ASP A 18 -27.74 34.30 2.67
CA ASP A 18 -28.83 33.57 3.33
C ASP A 18 -29.25 32.20 2.76
N ILE A 19 -28.29 31.28 2.62
CA ILE A 19 -28.59 29.87 2.88
C ILE A 19 -28.64 29.71 4.42
N PRO A 20 -29.76 29.29 5.03
CA PRO A 20 -29.83 29.08 6.48
C PRO A 20 -28.68 28.16 6.92
N LEU A 21 -27.92 28.54 7.96
CA LEU A 21 -26.76 27.77 8.45
C LEU A 21 -27.11 26.28 8.68
N THR A 22 -28.33 26.01 9.13
CA THR A 22 -28.86 24.67 9.36
C THR A 22 -28.99 23.85 8.06
N SER A 23 -29.33 24.50 6.94
CA SER A 23 -29.40 23.88 5.61
C SER A 23 -28.02 23.59 5.04
N LEU A 24 -27.02 24.43 5.35
CA LEU A 24 -25.64 24.18 4.97
C LEU A 24 -25.05 23.02 5.78
N GLU A 25 -25.30 22.97 7.09
CA GLU A 25 -24.93 21.83 7.93
C GLU A 25 -25.56 20.53 7.42
N GLU A 26 -26.86 20.51 7.14
CA GLU A 26 -27.53 19.33 6.55
C GLU A 26 -26.93 18.90 5.21
N SER A 27 -26.51 19.85 4.37
CA SER A 27 -25.86 19.56 3.09
C SER A 27 -24.42 19.04 3.25
N LEU A 28 -23.76 19.32 4.38
CA LEU A 28 -22.42 18.82 4.69
C LEU A 28 -22.44 17.45 5.38
N LEU A 29 -23.60 16.99 5.86
CA LEU A 29 -23.78 15.61 6.31
C LEU A 29 -23.82 14.69 5.08
N SER A 30 -22.74 13.93 4.87
CA SER A 30 -22.76 12.82 3.91
C SER A 30 -23.59 11.67 4.48
N LEU A 31 -24.75 11.40 3.87
CA LEU A 31 -25.56 10.19 4.12
C LEU A 31 -25.01 8.96 3.37
N GLU A 32 -23.77 9.04 2.88
CA GLU A 32 -23.12 7.99 2.14
C GLU A 32 -22.83 6.80 3.07
N LYS A 33 -23.53 5.69 2.80
CA LYS A 33 -23.22 4.42 3.44
C LYS A 33 -21.95 3.90 2.77
N LEU A 34 -20.79 4.18 3.37
CA LEU A 34 -19.52 3.61 2.96
C LEU A 34 -19.64 2.09 3.01
N ASP A 35 -19.94 1.48 1.86
CA ASP A 35 -19.98 0.04 1.72
C ASP A 35 -18.53 -0.44 1.79
N ARG A 36 -18.13 -0.86 2.99
CA ARG A 36 -16.80 -1.44 3.25
C ARG A 36 -16.64 -2.82 2.60
N ALA A 37 -17.49 -3.16 1.64
CA ALA A 37 -17.44 -4.40 0.86
C ALA A 37 -16.14 -4.56 0.06
N SER A 38 -15.36 -3.50 -0.18
CA SER A 38 -14.05 -3.61 -0.83
C SER A 38 -12.99 -4.15 0.15
N PRO A 39 -12.60 -5.43 0.05
CA PRO A 39 -11.66 -6.05 1.00
C PRO A 39 -10.24 -5.50 0.85
N GLU A 40 -9.95 -4.85 -0.28
CA GLU A 40 -8.67 -4.20 -0.57
C GLU A 40 -8.51 -2.86 0.16
N LEU A 41 -9.58 -2.06 0.23
CA LEU A 41 -9.58 -0.73 0.88
C LEU A 41 -9.92 -0.82 2.36
N TRP A 42 -10.72 -1.82 2.76
CA TRP A 42 -11.14 -2.06 4.12
C TRP A 42 -10.95 -3.55 4.44
N PRO A 43 -9.74 -3.96 4.85
CA PRO A 43 -9.51 -5.34 5.25
C PRO A 43 -10.50 -5.72 6.35
N GLU A 44 -11.37 -6.68 6.10
CA GLU A 44 -12.30 -7.15 7.13
C GLU A 44 -11.49 -7.69 8.31
N GLN A 45 -11.83 -7.25 9.53
CA GLN A 45 -11.24 -7.84 10.73
C GLN A 45 -11.83 -9.24 10.90
N ILE A 46 -11.22 -10.23 10.25
CA ILE A 46 -11.59 -11.63 10.41
C ILE A 46 -11.29 -12.01 11.86
N PRO A 47 -12.30 -12.47 12.64
CA PRO A 47 -12.08 -12.92 14.01
C PRO A 47 -10.98 -13.98 14.06
N GLY A 48 -9.95 -13.73 14.84
CA GLY A 48 -8.77 -14.61 14.96
C GLY A 48 -7.61 -14.29 14.03
N VAL A 49 -7.75 -13.41 13.02
CA VAL A 49 -6.62 -12.91 12.20
C VAL A 49 -6.16 -11.53 12.69
N SER A 50 -7.09 -10.71 13.18
CA SER A 50 -6.81 -9.37 13.71
C SER A 50 -5.89 -9.37 14.93
N GLU A 51 -5.82 -10.46 15.71
CA GLU A 51 -4.90 -10.61 16.85
C GLU A 51 -3.44 -10.77 16.41
N PHE A 52 -3.21 -11.27 15.18
CA PHE A 52 -1.86 -11.51 14.63
C PHE A 52 -1.41 -10.42 13.66
N ALA A 53 -2.33 -9.58 13.18
CA ALA A 53 -1.96 -8.41 12.40
C ALA A 53 -1.21 -7.44 13.33
N PRO A 54 0.04 -7.06 13.00
CA PRO A 54 0.74 -6.06 13.78
C PRO A 54 -0.11 -4.79 13.81
N LEU A 55 -0.47 -4.30 15.00
CA LEU A 55 -1.10 -3.00 15.15
C LEU A 55 -0.22 -2.01 14.38
N GLN A 56 -0.77 -1.40 13.32
CA GLN A 56 -0.05 -0.42 12.51
C GLN A 56 0.44 0.67 13.44
N ASN A 57 1.72 0.58 13.82
CA ASN A 57 2.34 1.57 14.65
C ASN A 57 2.55 2.79 13.75
N PRO A 58 2.06 3.99 14.11
CA PRO A 58 2.24 5.19 13.30
C PRO A 58 3.73 5.56 13.08
N ASN A 59 4.65 4.93 13.80
CA ASN A 59 6.10 5.07 13.64
C ASN A 59 6.77 3.93 12.84
N GLN A 60 6.02 3.02 12.22
CA GLN A 60 6.62 2.02 11.34
C GLN A 60 7.16 2.71 10.09
N SER A 61 8.49 2.76 9.98
CA SER A 61 9.13 3.11 8.72
C SER A 61 8.65 2.13 7.64
N PRO A 62 8.44 2.59 6.40
CA PRO A 62 8.05 1.72 5.32
C PRO A 62 9.05 0.56 5.25
N PRO A 63 8.56 -0.68 5.06
CA PRO A 63 9.40 -1.85 5.07
C PRO A 63 10.51 -1.71 4.03
N SER A 64 11.67 -2.31 4.28
CA SER A 64 12.86 -2.10 3.46
C SER A 64 12.66 -2.43 1.97
N TRP A 65 11.75 -3.35 1.65
CA TRP A 65 11.37 -3.69 0.28
C TRP A 65 10.54 -2.61 -0.45
N ASN A 66 9.93 -1.68 0.28
CA ASN A 66 9.20 -0.54 -0.27
C ASN A 66 10.13 0.65 -0.56
N LYS A 67 11.40 0.55 -0.18
CA LYS A 67 12.41 1.56 -0.52
C LYS A 67 12.74 1.44 -2.02
N GLY A 68 12.89 2.58 -2.68
CA GLY A 68 13.36 2.61 -4.07
C GLY A 68 14.75 1.99 -4.22
N LEU A 69 15.13 1.68 -5.46
CA LEU A 69 16.42 1.07 -5.78
C LEU A 69 17.58 1.92 -5.23
N THR A 70 18.44 1.28 -4.44
CA THR A 70 19.62 1.92 -3.85
C THR A 70 20.76 2.00 -4.86
N LYS A 71 21.79 2.82 -4.58
CA LYS A 71 22.97 2.92 -5.44
C LYS A 71 23.67 1.58 -5.58
N GLU A 72 23.67 0.80 -4.51
CA GLU A 72 24.23 -0.54 -4.41
C GLU A 72 23.52 -1.50 -5.37
N ASP A 73 22.19 -1.43 -5.42
CA ASP A 73 21.37 -2.24 -6.34
C ASP A 73 21.67 -1.93 -7.81
N TYR A 74 21.81 -0.64 -8.16
CA TYR A 74 22.21 -0.24 -9.51
C TYR A 74 23.60 -0.77 -9.87
N ASN A 75 24.56 -0.70 -8.95
CA ASN A 75 25.90 -1.25 -9.19
C ASN A 75 25.85 -2.77 -9.39
N TYR A 76 25.06 -3.48 -8.58
CA TYR A 76 24.90 -4.93 -8.70
C TYR A 76 24.24 -5.32 -10.03
N MET A 77 23.21 -4.60 -10.46
CA MET A 77 22.56 -4.82 -11.76
C MET A 77 23.56 -4.63 -12.92
N GLN A 78 24.40 -3.59 -12.86
CA GLN A 78 25.42 -3.36 -13.88
C GLN A 78 26.50 -4.45 -13.87
N GLN A 79 26.90 -4.92 -12.69
CA GLN A 79 27.82 -6.06 -12.56
C GLN A 79 27.25 -7.30 -13.23
N LEU A 80 25.99 -7.65 -12.95
CA LEU A 80 25.31 -8.79 -13.57
C LEU A 80 25.19 -8.63 -15.09
N GLY A 81 24.88 -7.43 -15.57
CA GLY A 81 24.81 -7.12 -17.00
C GLY A 81 26.15 -7.22 -17.74
N SER A 82 27.27 -7.03 -17.03
CA SER A 82 28.62 -7.16 -17.60
C SER A 82 29.12 -8.60 -17.70
N LEU A 83 28.40 -9.56 -17.09
CA LEU A 83 28.82 -10.97 -17.09
C LEU A 83 28.64 -11.62 -18.46
N THR A 84 29.50 -12.58 -18.76
CA THR A 84 29.27 -13.46 -19.91
C THR A 84 28.07 -14.37 -19.65
N THR A 85 27.42 -14.87 -20.71
CA THR A 85 26.26 -15.77 -20.59
C THR A 85 26.55 -16.99 -19.71
N SER A 86 27.76 -17.57 -19.81
CA SER A 86 28.17 -18.72 -18.98
C SER A 86 28.25 -18.33 -17.49
N SER A 87 28.89 -17.19 -17.19
CA SER A 87 28.98 -16.66 -15.83
C SER A 87 27.62 -16.33 -15.23
N LEU A 88 26.71 -15.75 -16.03
CA LEU A 88 25.36 -15.45 -15.60
C LEU A 88 24.59 -16.73 -15.24
N ILE A 89 24.69 -17.77 -16.07
CA ILE A 89 24.06 -19.08 -15.80
C ILE A 89 24.60 -19.68 -14.50
N MET A 90 25.90 -19.57 -14.23
CA MET A 90 26.49 -20.04 -12.98
C MET A 90 25.95 -19.27 -11.76
N GLU A 91 25.80 -17.95 -11.85
CA GLU A 91 25.23 -17.18 -10.75
C GLU A 91 23.74 -17.50 -10.53
N VAL A 92 22.97 -17.75 -11.59
CA VAL A 92 21.58 -18.22 -11.46
C VAL A 92 21.53 -19.57 -10.74
N LYS A 93 22.42 -20.51 -11.08
CA LYS A 93 22.50 -21.82 -10.39
C LYS A 93 22.87 -21.66 -8.92
N LYS A 94 23.86 -20.83 -8.60
CA LYS A 94 24.27 -20.55 -7.22
C LYS A 94 23.12 -19.95 -6.41
N LEU A 95 22.38 -19.00 -6.99
CA LEU A 95 21.22 -18.39 -6.33
C LEU A 95 20.11 -19.43 -6.08
N HIS A 96 19.87 -20.32 -7.05
CA HIS A 96 18.94 -21.42 -6.90
C HIS A 96 19.33 -22.35 -5.74
N ASP A 97 20.60 -22.75 -5.67
CA ASP A 97 21.10 -23.63 -4.61
C ASP A 97 21.01 -22.96 -3.24
N LEU A 98 21.32 -21.66 -3.17
CA LEU A 98 21.18 -20.86 -1.96
C LEU A 98 19.72 -20.75 -1.50
N ALA A 99 18.80 -20.49 -2.43
CA ALA A 99 17.36 -20.43 -2.12
C ALA A 99 16.86 -21.78 -1.58
N TYR A 100 17.31 -22.90 -2.16
CA TYR A 100 17.00 -24.23 -1.66
C TYR A 100 17.53 -24.44 -0.23
N GLN A 101 18.79 -24.09 0.03
CA GLN A 101 19.39 -24.20 1.37
C GLN A 101 18.64 -23.36 2.41
N LEU A 102 18.30 -22.11 2.08
CA LEU A 102 17.52 -21.24 2.95
C LEU A 102 16.14 -21.82 3.24
N GLY A 103 15.46 -22.39 2.25
CA GLY A 103 14.16 -23.02 2.46
C GLY A 103 14.22 -24.21 3.42
N LEU A 104 15.28 -25.02 3.35
CA LEU A 104 15.50 -26.11 4.31
C LEU A 104 15.74 -25.59 5.74
N GLU A 105 16.55 -24.53 5.88
CA GLU A 105 16.84 -23.90 7.16
C GLU A 105 15.59 -23.27 7.78
N GLU A 106 14.82 -22.53 6.99
CA GLU A 106 13.55 -21.94 7.41
C GLU A 106 12.56 -23.01 7.87
N ALA A 107 12.38 -24.10 7.12
CA ALA A 107 11.48 -25.19 7.50
C ALA A 107 11.89 -25.85 8.82
N LYS A 108 13.21 -25.99 9.06
CA LYS A 108 13.75 -26.50 10.31
C LYS A 108 13.47 -25.55 11.48
N GLU A 109 13.71 -24.25 11.30
CA GLU A 109 13.44 -23.24 12.35
C GLU A 109 11.95 -23.08 12.62
N MET A 110 11.09 -23.17 11.61
CA MET A 110 9.63 -23.19 11.79
C MET A 110 9.17 -24.40 12.60
N THR A 111 9.73 -25.58 12.30
CA THR A 111 9.46 -26.82 13.06
C THR A 111 9.95 -26.69 14.50
N ARG A 112 11.15 -26.13 14.71
CA ARG A 112 11.68 -25.83 16.04
C ARG A 112 10.78 -24.87 16.81
N GLY A 113 10.33 -23.79 16.17
CA GLY A 113 9.39 -22.83 16.75
C GLY A 113 8.08 -23.49 17.20
N LYS A 114 7.55 -24.42 16.39
CA LYS A 114 6.37 -25.23 16.75
C LYS A 114 6.60 -26.06 18.02
N TYR A 115 7.73 -26.74 18.15
CA TYR A 115 8.06 -27.53 19.36
C TYR A 115 8.30 -26.66 20.60
N LEU A 116 8.86 -25.46 20.40
CA LEU A 116 9.04 -24.48 21.47
C LEU A 116 7.76 -23.71 21.80
N ASN A 117 6.67 -24.00 21.09
CA ASN A 117 5.35 -23.43 21.30
C ASN A 117 5.32 -21.89 21.28
N ILE A 118 6.27 -21.26 20.57
CA ILE A 118 6.39 -19.79 20.51
C ILE A 118 5.21 -19.14 19.79
N PHE A 119 4.50 -19.91 18.98
CA PHE A 119 3.28 -19.50 18.27
C PHE A 119 1.99 -19.76 19.06
N SER A 120 2.06 -20.39 20.23
CA SER A 120 0.87 -20.49 21.08
C SER A 120 0.56 -19.14 21.70
N SER A 121 -0.63 -18.62 21.40
CA SER A 121 -1.13 -17.42 22.07
C SER A 121 -1.19 -17.70 23.57
N ARG A 122 -0.68 -16.75 24.37
CA ARG A 122 -0.90 -16.69 25.82
C ARG A 122 -2.39 -16.41 26.01
N ARG A 123 -3.22 -17.46 25.93
CA ARG A 123 -4.59 -17.45 26.46
C ARG A 123 -4.48 -17.32 27.97
N GLN A 124 -4.24 -16.09 28.44
CA GLN A 124 -4.52 -15.71 29.82
C GLN A 124 -6.04 -15.85 29.98
N ARG A 125 -6.43 -16.78 30.86
CA ARG A 125 -7.79 -16.93 31.36
C ARG A 125 -8.14 -15.74 32.24
#